data_AF-A0A8T4E791-F1
#
_entry.id   AF-A0A8T4E791-F1
#
_cell.length_a   1.000
_cell.length_b   1.000
_cell.length_c   1.000
_cell.angle_alpha   90.00
_cell.angle_beta   90.00
_cell.angle_gamma   90.00
#
_symmetry.space_group_name_H-M   'P 1'
#
loop_
_entity.id
_entity.type
_entity.pdbx_description
1 polymer ?
#
loop_
_entity_poly.entity_id
_entity_poly.type
_entity_poly.pdbx_seq_one_letter_code
_entity_poly.pdbx_strand_id
1 'polypeptide(L)'
;MEISDPKMTSTSSFNKYRRVFPIFGILLFYLGGLIISLEVANATIFLVQIAAFPIILIIGLAIIKREVILLGEVLIIIGSVGPLAEFYLSINGGELLGYGAIGGSLVAVAFFFHLLGIYAWMK
;
A
#
# COMPACT_ATOMS: atom_id res chain seq x y z
N MET A 1 -39.86 -1.42 30.11
CA MET A 1 -39.18 -2.02 28.94
C MET A 1 -37.93 -1.20 28.73
N GLU A 2 -36.83 -1.60 29.37
CA GLU A 2 -35.55 -0.92 29.19
C GLU A 2 -35.05 -1.26 27.79
N ILE A 3 -34.98 -0.24 26.93
CA ILE A 3 -34.35 -0.35 25.62
C ILE A 3 -32.85 -0.35 25.93
N SER A 4 -32.25 -1.53 25.98
CA SER A 4 -30.82 -1.69 26.09
C SER A 4 -30.16 -1.06 24.86
N ASP A 5 -29.42 0.03 25.08
CA ASP A 5 -28.54 0.61 24.06
C ASP A 5 -27.64 -0.47 23.47
N PRO A 6 -27.51 -0.57 22.14
CA PRO A 6 -26.55 -1.49 21.55
C PRO A 6 -25.15 -1.05 21.97
N LYS A 7 -24.48 -1.88 22.77
CA LYS A 7 -23.04 -1.77 23.03
C LYS A 7 -22.32 -1.69 21.69
N MET A 8 -21.94 -0.48 21.27
CA MET A 8 -21.05 -0.27 20.14
C MET A 8 -19.70 -0.90 20.48
N THR A 9 -19.49 -2.13 20.03
CA THR A 9 -18.21 -2.82 20.01
C THR A 9 -17.35 -2.30 18.85
N SER A 10 -17.14 -0.98 18.77
CA SER A 10 -16.52 -0.32 17.61
C SER A 10 -14.99 -0.47 17.53
N THR A 11 -14.33 -0.94 18.59
CA THR A 11 -12.87 -1.14 18.62
C THR A 11 -12.40 -2.54 18.17
N SER A 12 -13.28 -3.54 18.11
CA SER A 12 -12.92 -4.92 17.73
C SER A 12 -12.77 -5.13 16.21
N SER A 13 -13.47 -4.34 15.40
CA SER A 13 -13.60 -4.61 13.96
C SER A 13 -12.36 -4.28 13.14
N PHE A 14 -11.49 -3.37 13.57
CA PHE A 14 -10.30 -3.00 12.78
C PHE A 14 -9.10 -3.92 13.01
N ASN A 15 -9.01 -4.52 14.21
CA ASN A 15 -7.91 -5.41 14.58
C ASN A 15 -7.87 -6.68 13.72
N LYS A 16 -9.03 -7.19 13.28
CA LYS A 16 -9.10 -8.34 12.35
C LYS A 16 -8.43 -8.08 11.00
N TYR A 17 -8.32 -6.82 10.59
CA TYR A 17 -7.75 -6.44 9.30
C TYR A 17 -6.28 -6.02 9.37
N ARG A 18 -5.64 -6.09 10.55
CA ARG A 18 -4.23 -5.70 10.75
C ARG A 18 -3.28 -6.35 9.76
N ARG A 19 -3.49 -7.62 9.39
CA ARG A 19 -2.66 -8.29 8.38
C ARG A 19 -3.20 -8.15 6.97
N VAL A 20 -4.50 -7.97 6.83
CA VAL A 20 -5.17 -7.86 5.54
C VAL A 20 -4.71 -6.60 4.82
N PHE A 21 -4.73 -5.43 5.50
CA PHE A 21 -4.34 -4.19 4.83
C PHE A 21 -2.90 -4.19 4.29
N PRO A 22 -1.87 -4.55 5.09
CA PRO A 22 -0.50 -4.65 4.61
C PRO A 22 -0.33 -5.62 3.43
N ILE A 23 -0.98 -6.79 3.49
CA ILE A 23 -0.81 -7.84 2.46
C ILE A 23 -1.43 -7.41 1.14
N PHE A 24 -2.65 -6.88 1.16
CA PHE A 24 -3.29 -6.36 -0.04
C PHE A 24 -2.57 -5.13 -0.59
N GLY A 25 -2.07 -4.27 0.30
CA GLY A 25 -1.20 -3.14 -0.06
C GLY A 25 0.04 -3.61 -0.83
N ILE A 26 0.80 -4.57 -0.28
CA ILE A 26 1.99 -5.14 -0.95
C ILE A 26 1.65 -5.68 -2.34
N LEU A 27 0.57 -6.46 -2.44
CA LEU A 27 0.15 -7.07 -3.71
C LEU A 27 -0.12 -6.02 -4.79
N LEU A 28 -0.88 -4.99 -4.44
CA LEU A 28 -1.25 -3.92 -5.37
C LEU A 28 -0.05 -3.02 -5.70
N PHE A 29 0.80 -2.71 -4.71
CA PHE A 29 2.01 -1.93 -4.89
C PHE A 29 2.99 -2.64 -5.84
N TYR A 30 3.23 -3.93 -5.60
CA TYR A 30 4.12 -4.74 -6.42
C TYR A 30 3.59 -4.89 -7.85
N LEU A 31 2.29 -5.21 -8.00
CA LEU A 31 1.67 -5.35 -9.32
C LEU A 31 1.70 -4.03 -10.10
N GLY A 32 1.32 -2.92 -9.47
CA GLY A 32 1.33 -1.60 -10.10
C GLY A 32 2.74 -1.16 -10.48
N GLY A 33 3.72 -1.38 -9.60
CA GLY A 33 5.13 -1.13 -9.87
C GLY A 33 5.68 -1.96 -11.04
N LEU A 34 5.34 -3.25 -11.13
CA LEU A 34 5.73 -4.09 -12.26
C LEU A 34 5.14 -3.58 -13.57
N ILE A 35 3.88 -3.14 -13.58
CA ILE A 35 3.24 -2.59 -14.78
C ILE A 35 3.96 -1.31 -15.23
N ILE A 36 4.21 -0.37 -14.32
CA ILE A 36 4.95 0.86 -14.62
C ILE A 36 6.34 0.55 -15.19
N SER A 37 7.00 -0.48 -14.66
CA SER A 37 8.36 -0.85 -15.10
C SER A 37 8.44 -1.25 -16.58
N LEU A 38 7.32 -1.59 -17.21
CA LEU A 38 7.26 -1.91 -18.64
C LEU A 38 7.51 -0.70 -19.54
N GLU A 39 7.30 0.53 -19.04
CA GLU A 39 7.55 1.77 -19.79
C GLU A 39 8.95 2.36 -19.55
N VAL A 40 9.66 1.87 -18.53
CA VAL A 40 10.92 2.48 -18.09
C VAL A 40 12.11 1.73 -18.67
N ALA A 41 12.85 2.37 -19.59
CA ALA A 41 14.00 1.77 -20.28
C ALA A 41 15.14 1.30 -19.34
N ASN A 42 15.25 1.89 -18.14
CA ASN A 42 16.20 1.49 -17.09
C ASN A 42 15.51 1.36 -15.74
N ALA A 43 14.62 0.38 -15.61
CA ALA A 43 13.83 0.16 -14.41
C ALA A 43 14.59 -0.51 -13.24
N THR A 44 15.89 -0.84 -13.37
CA THR A 44 16.59 -1.70 -12.39
C THR A 44 16.53 -1.18 -10.96
N ILE A 45 16.84 0.10 -10.73
CA ILE A 45 16.82 0.69 -9.38
C ILE A 45 15.38 0.69 -8.83
N PHE A 46 14.42 1.03 -9.68
CA PHE A 46 13.00 1.04 -9.34
C PHE A 46 12.48 -0.36 -8.96
N LEU A 47 12.84 -1.38 -9.74
CA LEU A 47 12.49 -2.78 -9.44
C LEU A 47 13.13 -3.27 -8.14
N VAL A 48 14.38 -2.90 -7.88
CA VAL A 48 15.04 -3.21 -6.60
C VAL A 48 14.31 -2.55 -5.44
N GLN A 49 13.87 -1.30 -5.57
CA GLN A 49 13.08 -0.62 -4.54
C GLN A 49 11.72 -1.29 -4.31
N ILE A 50 11.00 -1.60 -5.40
CA ILE A 50 9.70 -2.30 -5.36
C ILE A 50 9.83 -3.68 -4.71
N ALA A 51 10.95 -4.37 -4.88
CA ALA A 51 11.18 -5.65 -4.24
C ALA A 51 11.63 -5.50 -2.76
N ALA A 52 12.54 -4.56 -2.47
CA ALA A 52 13.19 -4.45 -1.16
C ALA A 52 12.25 -3.90 -0.07
N PHE A 53 11.42 -2.91 -0.37
CA PHE A 53 10.56 -2.29 0.65
C PHE A 53 9.48 -3.25 1.20
N PRO A 54 8.77 -4.03 0.35
CA PRO A 54 7.87 -5.07 0.83
C PRO A 54 8.54 -6.13 1.69
N ILE A 55 9.81 -6.48 1.46
CA ILE A 55 10.52 -7.48 2.28
C ILE A 55 10.55 -7.06 3.75
N ILE A 56 10.81 -5.79 4.04
CA ILE A 56 10.83 -5.28 5.43
C ILE A 56 9.46 -5.45 6.08
N LEU A 57 8.39 -5.10 5.36
CA LEU A 57 7.01 -5.27 5.84
C LEU A 57 6.65 -6.75 6.04
N ILE A 58 7.02 -7.62 5.10
CA ILE A 58 6.82 -9.07 5.19
C ILE A 58 7.53 -9.64 6.42
N ILE A 59 8.78 -9.25 6.67
CA ILE A 59 9.52 -9.66 7.86
C ILE A 59 8.78 -9.21 9.11
N GLY A 60 8.37 -7.94 9.18
CA GLY A 60 7.61 -7.41 10.31
C GLY A 60 6.33 -8.20 10.58
N LEU A 61 5.58 -8.56 9.53
CA LEU A 61 4.37 -9.37 9.62
C LEU A 61 4.66 -10.82 10.04
N ALA A 62 5.78 -11.40 9.60
CA ALA A 62 6.16 -12.76 9.96
C ALA A 62 6.52 -12.89 11.45
N ILE A 63 7.26 -11.91 11.99
CA ILE A 63 7.68 -11.91 13.40
C ILE A 63 6.71 -11.16 14.33
N ILE A 64 5.64 -10.57 13.77
CA ILE A 64 4.63 -9.78 14.50
C ILE A 64 5.26 -8.65 15.33
N LYS A 65 6.27 -7.99 14.77
CA LYS A 65 6.95 -6.86 15.42
C LYS A 65 6.42 -5.54 14.88
N ARG A 66 5.62 -4.86 15.70
CA ARG A 66 4.91 -3.62 15.34
C ARG A 66 5.83 -2.56 14.74
N GLU A 67 7.01 -2.34 15.30
CA GLU A 67 7.94 -1.30 14.86
C GLU A 67 8.45 -1.58 13.44
N VAL A 68 8.71 -2.84 13.12
CA VAL A 68 9.19 -3.28 11.80
C VAL A 68 8.07 -3.18 10.77
N ILE A 69 6.84 -3.50 11.17
CA ILE A 69 5.65 -3.35 10.32
C ILE A 69 5.46 -1.87 9.97
N LEU A 70 5.43 -0.98 10.97
CA LEU A 70 5.24 0.44 10.74
C LEU A 70 6.36 1.04 9.88
N LEU A 71 7.61 0.61 10.09
CA LEU A 71 8.72 1.00 9.22
C LEU A 71 8.50 0.55 7.78
N GLY A 72 8.11 -0.70 7.56
CA GLY A 72 7.83 -1.26 6.23
C GLY A 72 6.70 -0.52 5.52
N GLU A 73 5.59 -0.24 6.22
CA GLU A 73 4.47 0.55 5.70
C GLU A 73 4.92 1.94 5.22
N VAL A 74 5.71 2.64 6.05
CA VAL A 74 6.24 3.98 5.72
C VAL A 74 7.18 3.93 4.51
N LEU A 75 8.05 2.94 4.44
CA LEU A 75 8.96 2.79 3.30
C LEU A 75 8.21 2.57 1.98
N ILE A 76 7.15 1.77 1.99
CA ILE A 76 6.31 1.57 0.79
C ILE A 76 5.56 2.85 0.40
N ILE A 77 5.04 3.60 1.38
CA ILE A 77 4.42 4.92 1.14
C ILE A 77 5.40 5.87 0.46
N ILE A 78 6.65 5.94 0.94
CA ILE A 78 7.71 6.75 0.31
C ILE A 78 8.02 6.24 -1.10
N GLY A 79 8.15 4.92 -1.28
CA GLY A 79 8.38 4.29 -2.58
C GLY A 79 7.23 4.49 -3.59
N SER A 80 6.02 4.81 -3.10
CA SER A 80 4.86 5.07 -3.96
C SER A 80 4.87 6.47 -4.58
N VAL A 81 5.68 7.42 -4.08
CA VAL A 81 5.63 8.83 -4.53
C VAL A 81 5.90 8.97 -6.03
N GLY A 82 6.91 8.28 -6.56
CA GLY A 82 7.23 8.30 -8.00
C GLY A 82 6.07 7.80 -8.86
N PRO A 83 5.60 6.55 -8.67
CA PRO A 83 4.41 6.00 -9.33
C PRO A 83 3.16 6.89 -9.25
N LEU A 84 2.92 7.52 -8.10
CA LEU A 84 1.77 8.42 -7.92
C LEU A 84 1.92 9.73 -8.68
N ALA A 85 3.15 10.26 -8.77
CA ALA A 85 3.42 11.43 -9.58
C ALA A 85 3.21 11.13 -11.07
N GLU A 86 3.71 9.99 -11.57
CA GLU A 86 3.46 9.54 -12.93
C GLU A 86 1.97 9.36 -13.19
N PHE A 87 1.24 8.70 -12.28
CA PHE A 87 -0.21 8.55 -12.38
C PHE A 87 -0.94 9.90 -12.52
N TYR A 88 -0.59 10.86 -11.67
CA TYR A 88 -1.17 12.20 -11.70
C TYR A 88 -0.88 12.91 -13.02
N LEU A 89 0.34 12.77 -13.56
CA LEU A 89 0.70 13.34 -14.85
C LEU A 89 -0.07 12.66 -16.00
N SER A 90 -0.22 11.34 -15.99
CA SER A 90 -0.99 10.61 -17.01
C SER A 90 -2.46 11.03 -17.05
N ILE A 91 -3.09 11.23 -15.88
CA ILE A 91 -4.48 11.72 -15.80
C ILE A 91 -4.60 13.12 -16.40
N ASN A 92 -3.69 14.04 -16.04
CA ASN A 92 -3.76 15.42 -16.52
C ASN A 92 -3.32 15.58 -17.99
N GLY A 93 -2.47 14.68 -18.48
CA GLY A 93 -2.02 14.63 -19.87
C GLY A 93 -3.04 13.99 -20.83
N GLY A 94 -4.10 13.35 -20.31
CA GLY A 94 -5.13 12.70 -21.12
C GLY A 94 -4.80 11.27 -21.57
N GLU A 95 -3.69 10.70 -21.10
CA GLU A 95 -3.23 9.36 -21.47
C GLU A 95 -3.69 8.31 -20.45
N LEU A 96 -5.00 8.04 -20.43
CA LEU A 96 -5.63 7.19 -19.40
C LEU A 96 -5.40 5.68 -19.56
N LEU A 97 -4.79 5.24 -20.66
CA LEU A 97 -4.59 3.82 -20.99
C LEU A 97 -3.11 3.38 -21.02
N GLY A 98 -2.17 4.28 -20.71
CA GLY A 98 -0.75 3.93 -20.60
C GLY A 98 -0.48 3.04 -19.37
N TYR A 99 0.65 2.31 -19.38
CA TYR A 99 1.06 1.50 -18.24
C TYR A 99 1.32 2.37 -16.99
N GLY A 100 1.81 3.60 -17.16
CA GLY A 100 1.90 4.59 -16.08
C GLY A 100 0.54 4.91 -15.43
N ALA A 101 -0.52 5.03 -16.22
CA ALA A 101 -1.88 5.25 -15.71
C ALA A 101 -2.42 4.01 -14.98
N ILE A 102 -2.32 2.84 -15.62
CA ILE A 102 -2.86 1.58 -15.08
C ILE A 102 -2.10 1.18 -13.81
N GLY A 103 -0.77 1.07 -13.89
CA GLY A 103 0.06 0.70 -12.75
C GLY A 103 0.03 1.75 -11.65
N GLY A 104 0.02 3.03 -12.02
CA GLY A 104 -0.12 4.15 -11.09
C GLY A 104 -1.43 4.11 -10.29
N SER A 105 -2.54 3.74 -10.93
CA SER A 105 -3.84 3.58 -10.24
C SER A 105 -3.81 2.45 -9.20
N LEU A 106 -3.13 1.34 -9.49
CA LEU A 106 -2.97 0.24 -8.54
C LEU A 106 -2.12 0.66 -7.35
N VAL A 107 -1.02 1.39 -7.59
CA VAL A 107 -0.19 1.96 -6.53
C VAL A 107 -0.97 2.98 -5.69
N ALA A 108 -1.87 3.78 -6.29
CA ALA A 108 -2.77 4.67 -5.56
C ALA A 108 -3.69 3.92 -4.60
N VAL A 109 -4.31 2.83 -5.05
CA VAL A 109 -5.12 1.98 -4.16
C VAL A 109 -4.23 1.35 -3.08
N ALA A 110 -3.06 0.82 -3.43
CA ALA A 110 -2.09 0.26 -2.48
C ALA A 110 -1.71 1.26 -1.39
N PHE A 111 -1.46 2.51 -1.76
CA PHE A 111 -1.13 3.60 -0.85
C PHE A 111 -2.19 3.78 0.25
N PHE A 112 -3.48 3.75 -0.13
CA PHE A 112 -4.57 3.80 0.85
C PHE A 112 -4.58 2.57 1.76
N PHE A 113 -4.33 1.38 1.23
CA PHE A 113 -4.20 0.17 2.04
C PHE A 113 -3.06 0.29 3.07
N HIS A 114 -1.92 0.86 2.67
CA HIS A 114 -0.79 1.07 3.58
C HIS A 114 -1.09 2.11 4.67
N LEU A 115 -1.81 3.19 4.35
CA LEU A 115 -2.31 4.14 5.36
C LEU A 115 -3.25 3.45 6.37
N LEU A 116 -4.15 2.59 5.90
CA LEU A 116 -5.03 1.81 6.77
C LEU A 116 -4.24 0.79 7.60
N GLY A 117 -3.17 0.22 7.05
CA GLY A 117 -2.23 -0.65 7.75
C GLY A 117 -1.57 0.06 8.92
N ILE A 118 -0.99 1.24 8.69
CA ILE A 118 -0.41 2.09 9.75
C ILE A 118 -1.43 2.36 10.85
N TYR A 119 -2.63 2.83 10.47
CA TYR A 119 -3.68 3.12 11.44
C TYR A 119 -4.09 1.88 12.27
N ALA A 120 -4.20 0.71 11.62
CA ALA A 120 -4.56 -0.54 12.27
C ALA A 120 -3.50 -1.03 13.26
N TRP A 121 -2.22 -0.78 12.99
CA TRP A 121 -1.08 -1.17 13.84
C TRP A 121 -0.67 -0.09 14.85
N MET A 122 -1.17 1.14 14.72
CA MET A 122 -0.96 2.20 15.71
C MET A 122 -1.89 2.09 16.92
N LYS A 123 -3.09 1.56 16.73
CA LYS A 123 -4.06 1.24 17.80
C LYS A 123 -3.71 -0.03 18.56
#